data_AF-A0A5B8KYF2-F1
#
_entry.id   AF-A0A5B8KYF2-F1
#
_cell.length_a   1.000
_cell.length_b   1.000
_cell.length_c   1.000
_cell.angle_alpha   90.00
_cell.angle_beta   90.00
_cell.angle_gamma   90.00
#
_symmetry.space_group_name_H-M   'P 1'
#
loop_
_entity.id
_entity.type
_entity.pdbx_description
1 polymer ?
#
loop_
_entity_poly.entity_id
_entity_poly.type
_entity_poly.pdbx_seq_one_letter_code
_entity_poly.pdbx_strand_id
1 'polypeptide(L)'
;MLDADIILRCIAGRRSIRGALFALRARIPAFGGCHLAYEYMVQRRAYVRNDMIAMTTLPQKFTSLYAPAGGTNTDPIIDKVSAGRSFLQVDLPAVIADVRSKYAGNRFFGALIEDGCVSLASYCISGAAGIGYAALTVFEDETQARGRPPTRDMLAVARHIHAGFRRRLIAAHLDVTEREAMTLAGVAAGRTAEEIGGLEGVTGRSIEMRLQKVRSKLRARSSAEAIYKAVAYGVLPVDDGAAEQPRRRETLGPDVALDSEQRDAG
;
A
#
# COMPACT_ATOMS: atom_id res chain seq x y z
N MET A 1 -16.55 18.33 -3.47
CA MET A 1 -16.19 17.04 -2.84
C MET A 1 -16.12 16.00 -3.95
N LEU A 2 -15.02 15.25 -4.05
CA LEU A 2 -14.88 14.20 -5.07
C LEU A 2 -15.91 13.09 -4.82
N ASP A 3 -16.66 12.72 -5.86
CA ASP A 3 -17.74 11.75 -5.78
C ASP A 3 -17.19 10.33 -5.57
N ALA A 4 -17.46 9.76 -4.39
CA ALA A 4 -17.09 8.40 -4.03
C ALA A 4 -17.68 7.35 -5.00
N ASP A 5 -18.85 7.62 -5.58
CA ASP A 5 -19.49 6.71 -6.51
C ASP A 5 -18.73 6.62 -7.84
N ILE A 6 -18.11 7.73 -8.29
CA ILE A 6 -17.23 7.70 -9.47
C ILE A 6 -16.05 6.77 -9.21
N ILE A 7 -15.43 6.86 -8.04
CA ILE A 7 -14.31 5.99 -7.65
C ILE A 7 -14.74 4.52 -7.67
N LEU A 8 -15.86 4.20 -7.02
CA LEU A 8 -16.37 2.83 -6.95
C LEU A 8 -16.73 2.27 -8.33
N ARG A 9 -17.35 3.07 -9.22
CA ARG A 9 -17.63 2.67 -10.61
C ARG A 9 -16.35 2.41 -11.41
N CYS A 10 -15.30 3.22 -11.21
CA CYS A 10 -14.00 3.01 -11.84
C CYS A 10 -13.35 1.68 -11.43
N ILE A 11 -13.62 1.20 -10.21
CA ILE A 11 -13.06 -0.05 -9.66
C ILE A 11 -13.94 -1.26 -10.00
N ALA A 12 -15.26 -1.15 -9.83
CA ALA A 12 -16.20 -2.26 -9.99
C ALA A 12 -16.25 -2.85 -11.42
N GLY A 13 -15.90 -2.08 -12.44
CA GLY A 13 -15.83 -2.55 -13.83
C GLY A 13 -14.51 -3.19 -14.24
N ARG A 14 -13.60 -3.48 -13.29
CA ARG A 14 -12.21 -3.88 -13.60
C ARG A 14 -11.85 -5.23 -13.01
N ARG A 15 -10.87 -5.87 -13.65
CA ARG A 15 -10.30 -7.18 -13.29
C ARG A 15 -8.89 -7.08 -12.73
N SER A 16 -8.27 -5.90 -12.78
CA SER A 16 -6.91 -5.68 -12.28
C SER A 16 -6.76 -4.28 -11.68
N ILE A 17 -5.85 -4.15 -10.72
CA ILE A 17 -5.48 -2.87 -10.10
C ILE A 17 -5.01 -1.88 -11.17
N ARG A 18 -4.15 -2.32 -12.09
CA ARG A 18 -3.64 -1.48 -13.19
C ARG A 18 -4.78 -0.93 -14.07
N GLY A 19 -5.74 -1.79 -14.46
CA GLY A 19 -6.89 -1.36 -15.25
C GLY A 19 -7.79 -0.36 -14.51
N ALA A 20 -7.90 -0.49 -13.19
CA ALA A 20 -8.59 0.48 -12.35
C ALA A 20 -7.83 1.80 -12.24
N LEU A 21 -6.50 1.79 -12.09
CA LEU A 21 -5.70 3.01 -12.09
C LEU A 21 -5.83 3.80 -13.39
N PHE A 22 -5.84 3.14 -14.56
CA PHE A 22 -6.10 3.83 -15.83
C PHE A 22 -7.50 4.46 -15.89
N ALA A 23 -8.52 3.76 -15.37
CA ALA A 23 -9.88 4.30 -15.32
C ALA A 23 -10.00 5.50 -14.36
N LEU A 24 -9.32 5.44 -13.22
CA LEU A 24 -9.24 6.52 -12.24
C LEU A 24 -8.54 7.75 -12.85
N ARG A 25 -7.36 7.56 -13.45
CA ARG A 25 -6.60 8.59 -14.17
C ARG A 25 -7.45 9.33 -15.22
N ALA A 26 -8.27 8.60 -15.98
CA ALA A 26 -9.05 9.17 -17.06
C ALA A 26 -10.34 9.88 -16.60
N ARG A 27 -10.87 9.56 -15.41
CA ARG A 27 -12.21 10.00 -14.97
C ARG A 27 -12.22 10.90 -13.75
N ILE A 28 -11.12 10.99 -13.02
CA ILE A 28 -11.02 11.84 -11.83
C ILE A 28 -10.21 13.08 -12.21
N PRO A 29 -10.86 14.26 -12.35
CA PRO A 29 -10.20 15.49 -12.77
C PRO A 29 -9.03 15.88 -11.86
N ALA A 30 -9.13 15.54 -10.56
CA ALA A 30 -8.11 15.79 -9.56
C ALA A 30 -6.75 15.13 -9.85
N PHE A 31 -6.69 14.16 -10.77
CA PHE A 31 -5.42 13.58 -11.22
C PHE A 31 -4.83 14.25 -12.47
N GLY A 32 -5.53 15.18 -13.11
CA GLY A 32 -5.00 15.97 -14.24
C GLY A 32 -4.54 15.15 -15.45
N GLY A 33 -4.96 13.88 -15.56
CA GLY A 33 -4.40 12.96 -16.56
C GLY A 33 -2.95 12.52 -16.28
N CYS A 34 -2.39 12.85 -15.12
CA CYS A 34 -1.08 12.41 -14.67
C CYS A 34 -1.02 10.90 -14.46
N HIS A 35 0.20 10.34 -14.47
CA HIS A 35 0.39 8.94 -14.11
C HIS A 35 0.10 8.72 -12.63
N LEU A 36 -0.44 7.55 -12.33
CA LEU A 36 -0.71 7.04 -10.99
C LEU A 36 0.12 5.80 -10.70
N ALA A 37 0.59 5.67 -9.45
CA ALA A 37 1.05 4.42 -8.86
C ALA A 37 0.28 4.12 -7.57
N TYR A 38 0.07 2.84 -7.30
CA TYR A 38 -0.49 2.33 -6.06
C TYR A 38 0.47 1.30 -5.48
N GLU A 39 0.84 1.52 -4.23
CA GLU A 39 1.69 0.64 -3.45
C GLU A 39 0.94 0.18 -2.21
N TYR A 40 1.10 -1.11 -1.85
CA TYR A 40 0.57 -1.66 -0.62
C TYR A 40 1.54 -2.64 0.02
N MET A 41 1.79 -2.45 1.31
CA MET A 41 2.76 -3.17 2.12
C MET A 41 2.09 -3.68 3.38
N VAL A 42 2.11 -5.00 3.61
CA VAL A 42 1.49 -5.58 4.82
C VAL A 42 2.28 -5.25 6.10
N GLN A 43 3.59 -5.05 5.99
CA GLN A 43 4.47 -4.75 7.10
C GLN A 43 5.44 -3.63 6.74
N ARG A 44 6.04 -3.03 7.77
CA ARG A 44 7.18 -2.14 7.56
C ARG A 44 8.29 -2.93 6.83
N ARG A 45 8.93 -2.31 5.85
CA ARG A 45 9.96 -2.95 5.00
C ARG A 45 9.49 -4.15 4.19
N ALA A 46 8.20 -4.23 3.84
CA ALA A 46 7.69 -5.30 2.97
C ALA A 46 8.40 -5.38 1.60
N TYR A 47 8.96 -4.27 1.10
CA TYR A 47 9.78 -4.26 -0.12
C TYR A 47 11.03 -5.14 -0.03
N VAL A 48 11.57 -5.38 1.18
CA VAL A 48 12.70 -6.30 1.41
C VAL A 48 12.24 -7.76 1.38
N ARG A 49 11.03 -8.02 1.88
CA ARG A 49 10.45 -9.37 2.00
C ARG A 49 9.67 -9.80 0.76
N ASN A 50 9.67 -9.00 -0.30
CA ASN A 50 8.82 -9.18 -1.47
C ASN A 50 7.32 -9.28 -1.10
N ASP A 51 6.87 -8.56 -0.08
CA ASP A 51 5.48 -8.55 0.40
C ASP A 51 4.76 -7.23 0.04
N MET A 52 5.15 -6.67 -1.10
CA MET A 52 4.64 -5.40 -1.61
C MET A 52 3.87 -5.63 -2.92
N ILE A 53 2.68 -5.05 -3.00
CA ILE A 53 1.94 -4.89 -4.25
C ILE A 53 2.29 -3.50 -4.77
N ALA A 54 2.84 -3.40 -5.98
CA ALA A 54 3.12 -2.13 -6.64
C ALA A 54 2.59 -2.17 -8.07
N MET A 55 1.70 -1.23 -8.41
CA MET A 55 1.04 -1.15 -9.72
C MET A 55 1.09 0.29 -10.21
N THR A 56 1.39 0.51 -11.49
CA THR A 56 1.50 1.85 -12.06
C THR A 56 0.88 1.95 -13.45
N THR A 57 0.46 3.16 -13.80
CA THR A 57 0.03 3.55 -15.15
C THR A 57 1.18 4.11 -16.00
N LEU A 58 2.39 4.19 -15.45
CA LEU A 58 3.57 4.58 -16.21
C LEU A 58 3.76 3.66 -17.43
N PRO A 59 4.12 4.23 -18.59
CA PRO A 59 4.53 3.49 -19.76
C PRO A 59 5.72 2.57 -19.51
N GLN A 60 5.85 1.54 -20.35
CA GLN A 60 6.92 0.55 -20.22
C GLN A 60 8.32 1.19 -20.22
N LYS A 61 8.53 2.25 -21.02
CA LYS A 61 9.79 3.01 -21.11
C LYS A 61 10.33 3.48 -19.75
N PHE A 62 9.45 3.76 -18.78
CA PHE A 62 9.86 4.13 -17.42
C PHE A 62 10.00 2.91 -16.52
N THR A 63 9.05 1.97 -16.58
CA THR A 63 9.08 0.80 -15.69
C THR A 63 10.30 -0.09 -15.94
N SER A 64 10.83 -0.11 -17.18
CA SER A 64 12.07 -0.82 -17.50
C SER A 64 13.32 -0.16 -16.91
N LEU A 65 13.26 1.13 -16.55
CA LEU A 65 14.35 1.86 -15.91
C LEU A 65 14.34 1.73 -14.39
N TYR A 66 13.18 1.48 -13.78
CA TYR A 66 13.03 1.51 -12.32
C TYR A 66 13.95 0.52 -11.61
N ALA A 67 13.91 -0.78 -11.97
CA ALA A 67 14.76 -1.79 -11.34
C ALA A 67 16.27 -1.57 -11.60
N PRO A 68 16.73 -1.31 -12.84
CA PRO A 68 18.13 -0.95 -13.09
C PRO A 68 18.61 0.31 -12.37
N ALA A 69 17.71 1.25 -12.07
CA ALA A 69 18.02 2.47 -11.30
C ALA A 69 18.00 2.25 -9.77
N GLY A 70 17.95 1.00 -9.31
CA GLY A 70 17.97 0.63 -7.88
C GLY A 70 16.59 0.28 -7.29
N GLY A 71 15.52 0.47 -8.06
CA GLY A 71 14.15 0.11 -7.68
C GLY A 71 13.71 0.70 -6.35
N THR A 72 13.14 -0.14 -5.49
CA THR A 72 12.63 0.27 -4.18
C THR A 72 13.70 0.81 -3.23
N ASN A 73 14.98 0.43 -3.40
CA ASN A 73 16.07 0.92 -2.54
C ASN A 73 16.39 2.41 -2.78
N THR A 74 16.16 2.87 -4.01
CA THR A 74 16.37 4.25 -4.47
C THR A 74 15.05 5.00 -4.64
N ASP A 75 13.97 4.51 -4.03
CA ASP A 75 12.68 5.18 -4.05
C ASP A 75 12.52 6.10 -2.82
N PRO A 76 12.27 7.42 -3.00
CA PRO A 76 12.11 8.37 -1.90
C PRO A 76 10.77 8.26 -1.17
N ILE A 77 9.82 7.46 -1.68
CA ILE A 77 8.48 7.30 -1.13
C ILE A 77 8.41 6.10 -0.19
N ILE A 78 8.89 4.94 -0.62
CA ILE A 78 8.65 3.63 0.04
C ILE A 78 9.00 3.62 1.54
N ASP A 79 10.19 4.09 1.91
CA ASP A 79 10.61 4.11 3.33
C ASP A 79 9.71 5.01 4.18
N LYS A 80 9.27 6.14 3.60
CA LYS A 80 8.53 7.18 4.29
C LYS A 80 7.04 6.84 4.45
N VAL A 81 6.45 6.11 3.49
CA VAL A 81 5.06 5.59 3.61
C VAL A 81 4.91 4.75 4.88
N SER A 82 5.92 3.94 5.17
CA SER A 82 5.95 3.07 6.34
C SER A 82 6.22 3.80 7.68
N ALA A 83 6.54 5.10 7.64
CA ALA A 83 6.80 5.93 8.81
C ALA A 83 5.55 6.64 9.36
N GLY A 84 4.36 6.31 8.85
CA GLY A 84 3.08 6.85 9.36
C GLY A 84 2.76 8.28 8.92
N ARG A 85 3.47 8.80 7.91
CA ARG A 85 3.10 10.08 7.28
C ARG A 85 1.81 9.89 6.50
N SER A 86 0.97 10.93 6.45
CA SER A 86 -0.27 10.94 5.65
C SER A 86 -0.07 11.48 4.24
N PHE A 87 1.00 12.26 4.04
CA PHE A 87 1.32 12.88 2.76
C PHE A 87 2.83 13.07 2.61
N LEU A 88 3.31 12.91 1.38
CA LEU A 88 4.69 13.12 0.96
C LEU A 88 4.69 13.80 -0.40
N GLN A 89 5.52 14.82 -0.53
CA GLN A 89 5.85 15.42 -1.81
C GLN A 89 7.34 15.33 -2.05
N VAL A 90 7.73 14.95 -3.25
CA VAL A 90 9.13 14.88 -3.69
C VAL A 90 9.27 15.75 -4.92
N ASP A 91 10.05 16.82 -4.80
CA ASP A 91 10.50 17.64 -5.93
C ASP A 91 11.61 16.88 -6.66
N LEU A 92 11.31 16.41 -7.88
CA LEU A 92 12.23 15.56 -8.64
C LEU A 92 13.50 16.31 -9.07
N PRO A 93 13.41 17.52 -9.68
CA PRO A 93 14.60 18.31 -9.97
C PRO A 93 15.52 18.53 -8.76
N ALA A 94 14.96 18.92 -7.61
CA ALA A 94 15.74 19.16 -6.41
C ALA A 94 16.44 17.87 -5.91
N VAL A 95 15.72 16.74 -5.95
CA VAL A 95 16.24 15.44 -5.50
C VAL A 95 17.37 14.89 -6.38
N ILE A 96 17.31 15.12 -7.69
CA ILE A 96 18.39 14.70 -8.62
C ILE A 96 19.59 15.63 -8.54
N ALA A 97 19.36 16.93 -8.35
CA ALA A 97 20.42 17.94 -8.30
C ALA A 97 21.30 17.84 -7.04
N ASP A 98 20.76 17.29 -5.94
CA ASP A 98 21.54 17.06 -4.72
C ASP A 98 22.57 15.93 -4.92
N VAL A 99 23.82 16.30 -5.20
CA VAL A 99 24.94 15.37 -5.42
C VAL A 99 25.24 14.46 -4.22
N ARG A 100 24.80 14.81 -3.00
CA ARG A 100 24.97 13.99 -1.79
C ARG A 100 23.84 12.97 -1.62
N SER A 101 22.77 13.13 -2.38
CA SER A 101 21.62 12.27 -2.35
C SER A 101 21.93 10.93 -3.01
N LYS A 102 21.42 9.83 -2.43
CA LYS A 102 21.42 8.51 -3.09
C LYS A 102 20.59 8.47 -4.40
N TYR A 103 19.90 9.56 -4.71
CA TYR A 103 19.09 9.75 -5.91
C TYR A 103 19.81 10.54 -7.02
N ALA A 104 21.01 11.07 -6.76
CA ALA A 104 21.81 11.80 -7.73
C ALA A 104 22.04 10.97 -9.01
N GLY A 105 21.74 11.54 -10.17
CA GLY A 105 21.90 10.86 -11.46
C GLY A 105 20.99 9.64 -11.68
N ASN A 106 19.92 9.47 -10.89
CA ASN A 106 18.99 8.36 -11.05
C ASN A 106 18.27 8.44 -12.42
N ARG A 107 18.55 7.47 -13.29
CA ARG A 107 18.03 7.43 -14.68
C ARG A 107 16.51 7.35 -14.77
N PHE A 108 15.85 6.73 -13.79
CA PHE A 108 14.39 6.66 -13.77
C PHE A 108 13.78 8.04 -13.49
N PHE A 109 14.28 8.76 -12.49
CA PHE A 109 13.81 10.12 -12.21
C PHE A 109 14.20 11.10 -13.32
N GLY A 110 15.40 10.97 -13.90
CA GLY A 110 15.81 11.78 -15.05
C GLY A 110 14.84 11.66 -16.23
N ALA A 111 14.49 10.42 -16.60
CA ALA A 111 13.52 10.18 -17.67
C ALA A 111 12.12 10.74 -17.35
N LEU A 112 11.69 10.69 -16.09
CA LEU A 112 10.41 11.29 -15.68
C LEU A 112 10.42 12.82 -15.85
N ILE A 113 11.51 13.48 -15.46
CA ILE A 113 11.68 14.94 -15.62
C ILE A 113 11.70 15.33 -17.09
N GLU A 114 12.43 14.58 -17.92
CA GLU A 114 12.47 14.78 -19.38
C GLU A 114 11.07 14.67 -20.03
N ASP A 115 10.18 13.87 -19.46
CA ASP A 115 8.78 13.72 -19.88
C ASP A 115 7.82 14.74 -19.22
N GLY A 116 8.36 15.70 -18.45
CA GLY A 116 7.61 16.81 -17.83
C GLY A 116 7.11 16.56 -16.41
N CYS A 117 7.46 15.43 -15.78
CA CYS A 117 7.13 15.18 -14.37
C CYS A 117 8.06 15.98 -13.45
N VAL A 118 7.50 16.90 -12.67
CA VAL A 118 8.27 17.76 -11.77
C VAL A 118 8.21 17.29 -10.32
N SER A 119 7.17 16.54 -9.93
CA SER A 119 7.08 16.05 -8.56
C SER A 119 6.29 14.76 -8.40
N LEU A 120 6.53 14.06 -7.30
CA LEU A 120 5.74 12.92 -6.85
C LEU A 120 4.92 13.34 -5.64
N ALA A 121 3.60 13.26 -5.72
CA ALA A 121 2.69 13.48 -4.61
C ALA A 121 2.08 12.15 -4.15
N SER A 122 2.50 11.67 -2.98
CA SER A 122 2.08 10.40 -2.41
C SER A 122 1.15 10.59 -1.21
N TYR A 123 -0.09 10.14 -1.37
CA TYR A 123 -1.12 10.14 -0.33
C TYR A 123 -1.06 8.81 0.42
N CYS A 124 -0.52 8.87 1.62
CA CYS A 124 -0.16 7.70 2.40
C CYS A 124 -1.31 7.31 3.32
N ILE A 125 -1.71 6.05 3.22
CA ILE A 125 -2.80 5.45 3.99
C ILE A 125 -2.13 4.52 5.00
N SER A 126 -1.93 5.05 6.19
CA SER A 126 -1.52 4.25 7.34
C SER A 126 -2.72 3.47 7.83
N GLY A 127 -2.59 2.15 7.98
CA GLY A 127 -3.66 1.33 8.53
C GLY A 127 -3.99 1.72 9.97
N ALA A 128 -5.26 1.60 10.36
CA ALA A 128 -5.59 1.32 11.76
C ALA A 128 -4.90 -0.01 12.16
N ALA A 129 -4.59 -0.16 13.45
CA ALA A 129 -3.75 -1.22 14.03
C ALA A 129 -3.65 -2.52 13.19
N GLY A 130 -2.53 -2.68 12.46
CA GLY A 130 -2.15 -3.96 11.84
C GLY A 130 -2.57 -4.19 10.38
N ILE A 131 -3.23 -3.25 9.71
CA ILE A 131 -3.78 -3.44 8.35
C ILE A 131 -2.84 -2.89 7.24
N GLY A 132 -1.53 -2.96 7.47
CA GLY A 132 -0.52 -2.53 6.49
C GLY A 132 -0.46 -1.02 6.20
N TYR A 133 0.25 -0.68 5.14
CA TYR A 133 0.54 0.68 4.68
C TYR A 133 0.34 0.76 3.18
N ALA A 134 -0.48 1.69 2.72
CA ALA A 134 -0.65 1.94 1.29
C ALA A 134 -0.23 3.35 0.91
N ALA A 135 0.07 3.55 -0.38
CA ALA A 135 0.25 4.87 -0.96
C ALA A 135 -0.41 4.93 -2.33
N LEU A 136 -1.08 6.05 -2.59
CA LEU A 136 -1.45 6.45 -3.95
C LEU A 136 -0.52 7.60 -4.34
N THR A 137 0.32 7.37 -5.35
CA THR A 137 1.28 8.36 -5.85
C THR A 137 0.81 8.91 -7.18
N VAL A 138 0.80 10.24 -7.31
CA VAL A 138 0.56 10.97 -8.55
C VAL A 138 1.90 11.50 -9.05
N PHE A 139 2.22 11.25 -10.32
CA PHE A 139 3.41 11.75 -11.01
C PHE A 139 3.04 13.05 -11.71
N GLU A 140 3.26 14.17 -11.03
CA GLU A 140 2.68 15.46 -11.38
C GLU A 140 3.57 16.24 -12.33
N ASP A 141 2.96 16.80 -13.37
CA ASP A 141 3.53 17.91 -14.14
C ASP A 141 3.36 19.24 -13.39
N GLU A 142 3.86 20.34 -13.97
CA GLU A 142 3.74 21.67 -13.36
C GLU A 142 2.29 22.13 -13.14
N THR A 143 1.40 21.81 -14.07
CA THR A 143 0.00 22.25 -14.00
C THR A 143 -0.68 21.57 -12.83
N GLN A 144 -0.50 20.26 -12.71
CA GLN A 144 -1.06 19.47 -11.63
C GLN A 144 -0.43 19.82 -10.28
N ALA A 145 0.89 20.03 -10.22
CA ALA A 145 1.58 20.39 -8.98
C ALA A 145 1.10 21.74 -8.41
N ARG A 146 0.80 22.73 -9.27
CA ARG A 146 0.27 24.04 -8.87
C ARG A 146 -1.22 24.00 -8.57
N GLY A 147 -1.99 23.22 -9.33
CA GLY A 147 -3.45 23.12 -9.24
C GLY A 147 -3.96 22.02 -8.30
N ARG A 148 -3.08 21.43 -7.49
CA ARG A 148 -3.41 20.25 -6.67
C ARG A 148 -4.56 20.55 -5.70
N PRO A 149 -5.57 19.67 -5.60
CA PRO A 149 -6.60 19.80 -4.57
C PRO A 149 -6.02 19.71 -3.16
N PRO A 150 -6.76 20.15 -2.13
CA PRO A 150 -6.32 20.04 -0.74
C PRO A 150 -5.93 18.61 -0.36
N THR A 151 -4.82 18.46 0.37
CA THR A 151 -4.29 17.14 0.78
C THR A 151 -5.33 16.28 1.49
N ARG A 152 -6.18 16.87 2.32
CA ARG A 152 -7.27 16.18 3.02
C ARG A 152 -8.22 15.47 2.05
N ASP A 153 -8.60 16.16 0.98
CA ASP A 153 -9.59 15.66 0.03
C ASP A 153 -8.97 14.57 -0.84
N MET A 154 -7.71 14.73 -1.25
CA MET A 154 -6.96 13.70 -1.97
C MET A 154 -6.69 12.46 -1.12
N LEU A 155 -6.44 12.63 0.19
CA LEU A 155 -6.29 11.52 1.12
C LEU A 155 -7.62 10.75 1.28
N ALA A 156 -8.76 11.46 1.31
CA ALA A 156 -10.07 10.82 1.31
C ALA A 156 -10.27 9.99 0.03
N VAL A 157 -9.90 10.52 -1.15
CA VAL A 157 -9.94 9.77 -2.42
C VAL A 157 -9.03 8.55 -2.39
N ALA A 158 -7.79 8.70 -1.92
CA ALA A 158 -6.84 7.60 -1.80
C ALA A 158 -7.39 6.48 -0.91
N ARG A 159 -8.01 6.82 0.23
CA ARG A 159 -8.66 5.85 1.13
C ARG A 159 -9.81 5.09 0.46
N HIS A 160 -10.67 5.78 -0.30
CA HIS A 160 -11.75 5.11 -1.05
C HIS A 160 -11.20 4.16 -2.11
N ILE A 161 -10.17 4.59 -2.86
CA ILE A 161 -9.49 3.74 -3.85
C ILE A 161 -8.91 2.49 -3.18
N HIS A 162 -8.18 2.66 -2.08
CA HIS A 162 -7.58 1.57 -1.34
C HIS A 162 -8.62 0.58 -0.79
N ALA A 163 -9.71 1.07 -0.20
CA ALA A 163 -10.82 0.23 0.26
C ALA A 163 -11.43 -0.57 -0.89
N GLY A 164 -11.65 0.04 -2.05
CA GLY A 164 -12.14 -0.63 -3.25
C GLY A 164 -11.17 -1.69 -3.79
N PHE A 165 -9.86 -1.41 -3.77
CA PHE A 165 -8.84 -2.37 -4.18
C PHE A 165 -8.76 -3.57 -3.22
N ARG A 166 -8.72 -3.34 -1.91
CA ARG A 166 -8.68 -4.41 -0.89
C ARG A 166 -9.86 -5.36 -1.00
N ARG A 167 -11.08 -4.82 -1.13
CA ARG A 167 -12.30 -5.62 -1.20
C ARG A 167 -12.41 -6.53 -2.44
N ARG A 168 -11.63 -6.28 -3.50
CA ARG A 168 -11.89 -6.96 -4.79
C ARG A 168 -10.67 -7.24 -5.64
N LEU A 169 -9.80 -6.26 -5.85
CA LEU A 169 -8.74 -6.36 -6.85
C LEU A 169 -7.44 -6.95 -6.31
N ILE A 170 -7.21 -6.87 -4.99
CA ILE A 170 -5.99 -7.44 -4.39
C ILE A 170 -6.01 -8.96 -4.43
N ALA A 171 -7.12 -9.61 -4.05
CA ALA A 171 -7.25 -11.07 -4.13
C ALA A 171 -6.97 -11.58 -5.55
N ALA A 172 -7.61 -10.94 -6.55
CA ALA A 172 -7.39 -11.24 -7.95
C ALA A 172 -5.94 -10.99 -8.41
N HIS A 173 -5.30 -9.93 -7.91
CA HIS A 173 -3.90 -9.64 -8.21
C HIS A 173 -2.94 -10.71 -7.67
N LEU A 174 -3.25 -11.27 -6.50
CA LEU A 174 -2.49 -12.36 -5.88
C LEU A 174 -2.90 -13.75 -6.40
N ASP A 175 -3.81 -13.80 -7.38
CA ASP A 175 -4.42 -15.03 -7.90
C ASP A 175 -5.11 -15.89 -6.82
N VAL A 176 -5.54 -15.30 -5.70
CA VAL A 176 -6.24 -16.04 -4.65
C VAL A 176 -7.69 -16.24 -5.06
N THR A 177 -8.07 -17.50 -5.24
CA THR A 177 -9.44 -17.90 -5.59
C THR A 177 -10.36 -17.87 -4.38
N GLU A 178 -11.67 -17.80 -4.62
CA GLU A 178 -12.68 -17.87 -3.55
C GLU A 178 -12.57 -19.15 -2.72
N ARG A 179 -12.36 -20.32 -3.36
CA ARG A 179 -12.16 -21.59 -2.65
C ARG A 179 -10.91 -21.60 -1.78
N GLU A 180 -9.81 -21.00 -2.24
CA GLU A 180 -8.59 -20.84 -1.45
C GLU A 180 -8.81 -19.92 -0.25
N ALA A 181 -9.54 -18.81 -0.43
CA ALA A 181 -9.90 -17.89 0.64
C ALA A 181 -10.84 -18.56 1.67
N MET A 182 -11.86 -19.29 1.24
CA MET A 182 -12.78 -20.02 2.11
C MET A 182 -12.07 -21.07 2.95
N THR A 183 -11.17 -21.84 2.35
CA THR A 183 -10.35 -22.81 3.08
C THR A 183 -9.47 -22.12 4.12
N LEU A 184 -8.84 -20.99 3.78
CA LEU A 184 -8.05 -20.22 4.72
C LEU A 184 -8.91 -19.64 5.86
N ALA A 185 -10.16 -19.22 5.57
CA ALA A 185 -11.13 -18.78 6.57
C ALA A 185 -11.51 -19.91 7.54
N GLY A 186 -11.71 -21.13 7.04
CA GLY A 186 -11.96 -22.31 7.87
C GLY A 186 -10.83 -22.56 8.86
N VAL A 187 -9.57 -22.46 8.41
CA VAL A 187 -8.40 -22.58 9.29
C VAL A 187 -8.31 -21.42 10.29
N ALA A 188 -8.62 -20.19 9.86
CA ALA A 188 -8.68 -19.03 10.76
C ALA A 188 -9.73 -19.21 11.88
N ALA A 189 -10.82 -19.93 11.59
CA ALA A 189 -11.85 -20.32 12.55
C ALA A 189 -11.48 -21.55 13.41
N GLY A 190 -10.25 -22.05 13.32
CA GLY A 190 -9.75 -23.19 14.12
C GLY A 190 -10.09 -24.57 13.58
N ARG A 191 -10.65 -24.69 12.36
CA ARG A 191 -10.96 -25.99 11.76
C ARG A 191 -9.72 -26.68 11.22
N THR A 192 -9.69 -27.99 11.36
CA THR A 192 -8.68 -28.89 10.80
C THR A 192 -8.92 -29.16 9.30
N ALA A 193 -7.89 -29.67 8.61
CA ALA A 193 -8.01 -30.03 7.20
C ALA A 193 -9.06 -31.11 6.94
N GLU A 194 -9.22 -32.08 7.84
CA GLU A 194 -10.22 -33.15 7.72
C GLU A 194 -11.64 -32.61 7.91
N GLU A 195 -11.87 -31.71 8.86
CA GLU A 195 -13.18 -31.08 9.04
C GLU A 195 -13.59 -30.24 7.82
N ILE A 196 -12.66 -29.44 7.29
CA ILE A 196 -12.92 -28.65 6.07
C ILE A 196 -13.16 -29.59 4.87
N GLY A 197 -12.37 -30.66 4.75
CA GLY A 197 -12.53 -31.65 3.70
C GLY A 197 -13.90 -32.33 3.74
N GLY A 198 -14.32 -32.77 4.94
CA GLY A 198 -15.64 -33.33 5.17
C GLY A 198 -16.79 -32.40 4.79
N LEU A 199 -16.66 -31.10 5.10
CA LEU A 199 -17.67 -30.08 4.72
C LEU A 199 -17.71 -29.82 3.20
N GLU A 200 -16.58 -29.88 2.52
CA GLU A 200 -16.48 -29.63 1.07
C GLU A 200 -16.64 -30.90 0.21
N GLY A 201 -16.73 -32.08 0.81
CA GLY A 201 -16.76 -33.36 0.09
C GLY A 201 -15.44 -33.73 -0.60
N VAL A 202 -14.30 -33.31 -0.02
CA VAL A 202 -12.95 -33.63 -0.51
C VAL A 202 -12.07 -34.18 0.62
N THR A 203 -10.94 -34.81 0.28
CA THR A 203 -10.02 -35.36 1.29
C THR A 203 -9.26 -34.27 2.04
N GLY A 204 -8.86 -34.51 3.30
CA GLY A 204 -7.97 -33.62 4.05
C GLY A 204 -6.68 -33.28 3.29
N ARG A 205 -6.09 -34.26 2.59
CA ARG A 205 -4.93 -34.04 1.69
C ARG A 205 -5.21 -32.99 0.61
N SER A 206 -6.42 -32.94 0.05
CA SER A 206 -6.80 -31.93 -0.95
C SER A 206 -6.85 -30.53 -0.35
N ILE A 207 -7.30 -30.42 0.91
CA ILE A 207 -7.30 -29.17 1.67
C ILE A 207 -5.87 -28.71 1.97
N GLU A 208 -4.98 -29.61 2.39
CA GLU A 208 -3.56 -29.30 2.63
C GLU A 208 -2.85 -28.77 1.38
N MET A 209 -3.08 -29.40 0.23
CA MET A 209 -2.54 -28.93 -1.05
C MET A 209 -3.06 -27.52 -1.38
N ARG A 210 -4.36 -27.25 -1.13
CA ARG A 210 -4.94 -25.92 -1.34
C ARG A 210 -4.34 -24.88 -0.38
N LEU A 211 -4.12 -25.24 0.88
CA LEU A 211 -3.45 -24.40 1.87
C LEU A 211 -1.98 -24.12 1.49
N GLN A 212 -1.29 -25.08 0.89
CA GLN A 212 0.06 -24.85 0.35
C GLN A 212 0.04 -23.84 -0.82
N LYS A 213 -0.92 -23.97 -1.75
CA LYS A 213 -1.07 -23.03 -2.87
C LYS A 213 -1.36 -21.61 -2.40
N VAL A 214 -2.34 -21.42 -1.52
CA VAL A 214 -2.69 -20.08 -1.02
C VAL A 214 -1.54 -19.46 -0.21
N ARG A 215 -0.79 -20.24 0.58
CA ARG A 215 0.43 -19.77 1.26
C ARG A 215 1.47 -19.28 0.26
N SER A 216 1.71 -20.02 -0.82
CA SER A 216 2.64 -19.61 -1.87
C SER A 216 2.22 -18.30 -2.54
N LYS A 217 0.93 -18.16 -2.89
CA LYS A 217 0.35 -16.94 -3.47
C LYS A 217 0.47 -15.72 -2.55
N LEU A 218 0.23 -15.92 -1.26
CA LEU A 218 0.37 -14.89 -0.23
C LEU A 218 1.82 -14.70 0.25
N ARG A 219 2.79 -15.46 -0.29
CA ARG A 219 4.20 -15.45 0.11
C ARG A 219 4.39 -15.67 1.62
N ALA A 220 3.57 -16.54 2.20
CA ALA A 220 3.58 -16.85 3.62
C ALA A 220 4.34 -18.16 3.91
N ARG A 221 5.10 -18.18 5.00
CA ARG A 221 5.85 -19.36 5.46
C ARG A 221 4.99 -20.32 6.29
N SER A 222 3.95 -19.80 6.94
CA SER A 222 3.04 -20.56 7.79
C SER A 222 1.57 -20.21 7.50
N SER A 223 0.65 -21.04 7.97
CA SER A 223 -0.79 -20.76 7.86
C SER A 223 -1.17 -19.51 8.67
N ALA A 224 -0.57 -19.31 9.84
CA ALA A 224 -0.79 -18.10 10.64
C ALA A 224 -0.34 -16.82 9.90
N GLU A 225 0.83 -16.86 9.25
CA GLU A 225 1.29 -15.73 8.42
C GLU A 225 0.38 -15.51 7.20
N ALA A 226 -0.12 -16.58 6.58
CA ALA A 226 -1.07 -16.47 5.47
C ALA A 226 -2.39 -15.84 5.91
N ILE A 227 -2.95 -16.24 7.05
CA ILE A 227 -4.16 -15.65 7.62
C ILE A 227 -3.94 -14.15 7.89
N TYR A 228 -2.85 -13.80 8.58
CA TYR A 228 -2.50 -12.41 8.86
C TYR A 228 -2.41 -11.58 7.55
N LYS A 229 -1.69 -12.08 6.55
CA LYS A 229 -1.56 -11.41 5.25
C LYS A 229 -2.91 -11.32 4.53
N ALA A 230 -3.73 -12.36 4.56
CA ALA A 230 -5.03 -12.37 3.90
C ALA A 230 -5.99 -11.34 4.51
N VAL A 231 -6.01 -11.20 5.84
CA VAL A 231 -6.76 -10.15 6.54
C VAL A 231 -6.22 -8.76 6.16
N ALA A 232 -4.90 -8.56 6.21
CA ALA A 232 -4.29 -7.30 5.80
C ALA A 232 -4.63 -6.95 4.34
N TYR A 233 -4.54 -7.91 3.42
CA TYR A 233 -4.91 -7.73 2.01
C TYR A 233 -6.41 -7.52 1.77
N GLY A 234 -7.27 -7.81 2.75
CA GLY A 234 -8.73 -7.78 2.58
C GLY A 234 -9.26 -8.98 1.80
N VAL A 235 -8.46 -10.04 1.68
CA VAL A 235 -8.88 -11.35 1.14
C VAL A 235 -9.81 -12.05 2.14
N LEU A 236 -9.50 -11.92 3.42
CA LEU A 236 -10.39 -12.31 4.51
C LEU A 236 -10.98 -11.04 5.15
N PRO A 237 -12.23 -11.10 5.65
CA PRO A 237 -12.81 -10.00 6.40
C PRO A 237 -12.00 -9.75 7.68
N VAL A 238 -11.98 -8.49 8.11
CA VAL A 238 -11.60 -8.15 9.49
C VAL A 238 -12.87 -8.26 10.30
N ASP A 239 -12.88 -9.06 11.36
CA ASP A 239 -13.95 -8.97 12.36
C ASP A 239 -13.79 -7.63 13.08
N ASP A 240 -14.44 -6.60 12.56
CA ASP A 240 -14.41 -5.25 13.14
C ASP A 240 -15.02 -5.21 14.56
N GLY A 241 -15.68 -6.29 15.00
CA GLY A 241 -16.29 -6.45 16.32
C GLY A 241 -15.34 -6.54 17.52
N ALA A 242 -14.02 -6.58 17.31
CA ALA A 242 -13.03 -6.57 18.40
C ALA A 242 -12.26 -5.24 18.56
N ALA A 243 -12.52 -4.24 17.70
CA ALA A 243 -11.72 -3.01 17.63
C ALA A 243 -12.21 -1.86 18.55
N GLU A 244 -13.35 -1.99 19.23
CA GLU A 244 -13.82 -1.03 20.24
C GLU A 244 -13.56 -1.53 21.67
N GLN A 245 -12.28 -1.70 22.01
CA GLN A 245 -11.86 -1.36 23.37
C GLN A 245 -10.71 -0.37 23.26
N PRO A 246 -10.90 0.90 23.66
CA PRO A 246 -9.78 1.83 23.71
C PRO A 246 -8.75 1.23 24.66
N ARG A 247 -7.63 0.78 24.10
CA ARG A 247 -6.47 0.38 24.90
C ARG A 247 -6.18 1.57 25.79
N ARG A 248 -6.35 1.39 27.11
CA ARG A 248 -5.98 2.38 28.13
C ARG A 248 -4.63 2.95 27.72
N ARG A 249 -4.57 4.28 27.56
CA ARG A 249 -3.30 5.00 27.52
C ARG A 249 -2.46 4.47 28.68
N GLU A 250 -1.44 3.68 28.39
CA GLU A 250 -0.30 3.59 29.28
C GLU A 250 0.22 5.02 29.36
N THR A 251 -0.02 5.63 30.52
CA THR A 251 0.55 6.89 30.95
C THR A 251 2.04 6.87 30.63
N LEU A 252 2.47 7.68 29.66
CA LEU A 252 3.86 8.12 29.62
C LEU A 252 4.18 8.68 31.01
N GLY A 253 5.21 8.12 31.63
CA GLY A 253 5.72 8.60 32.90
C GLY A 253 6.12 10.08 32.83
N PRO A 254 6.15 10.76 33.99
CA PRO A 254 6.32 12.20 34.07
C PRO A 254 7.67 12.66 33.50
N ASP A 255 7.61 13.87 32.94
CA ASP A 255 8.72 14.71 32.49
C ASP A 255 9.97 14.53 33.37
N VAL A 256 11.08 14.19 32.73
CA VAL A 256 12.42 14.45 33.27
C VAL A 256 12.58 15.97 33.26
N ALA A 257 12.40 16.58 34.42
CA ALA A 257 12.76 17.96 34.68
C ALA A 257 14.22 18.18 34.27
N LEU A 258 14.43 19.15 33.38
CA LEU A 258 15.74 19.70 33.10
C LEU A 258 16.19 20.45 34.36
N ASP A 259 17.18 19.86 35.04
CA ASP A 259 17.88 20.48 36.15
C ASP A 259 18.65 21.71 35.64
N SER A 260 18.19 22.88 36.05
CA SER A 260 18.91 24.13 35.99
C SER A 260 19.76 24.27 37.26
N GLU A 261 21.02 23.82 37.24
CA GLU A 261 22.01 24.28 38.21
C GLU A 261 22.91 25.34 37.58
N GLN A 262 22.59 26.59 37.93
CA GLN A 262 23.56 27.66 38.09
C GLN A 262 24.63 27.20 39.09
N ARG A 263 25.91 27.30 38.72
CA ARG A 263 26.98 27.56 39.68
C ARG A 263 27.90 28.62 39.10
N ASP A 264 27.70 29.84 39.61
CA ASP A 264 28.73 30.87 39.70
C ASP A 264 29.79 30.45 40.74
N ALA A 265 30.95 31.12 40.62
CA ALA A 265 32.05 31.29 41.57
C ALA A 265 33.23 30.29 41.50
N GLY A 266 34.31 30.79 40.89
CA GLY A 266 35.66 30.24 40.86
C GLY A 266 36.53 31.04 39.88
#